data_AF-L1LAY3-F1
#
_entry.id   AF-L1LAY3-F1
#
_cell.length_a   1.000
_cell.length_b   1.000
_cell.length_c   1.000
_cell.angle_alpha   90.00
_cell.angle_beta   90.00
_cell.angle_gamma   90.00
#
_symmetry.space_group_name_H-M   'P 1'
#
loop_
_entity.id
_entity.type
_entity.pdbx_description
1 polymer ?
#
loop_
_entity_poly.entity_id
_entity_poly.type
_entity_poly.pdbx_seq_one_letter_code
_entity_poly.pdbx_strand_id
1 'polypeptide(L)'
;MSDEKIKNLAVWYWDNDSNRNHPLLIEVEKSREYIYRYNNGGSDIQWSRLPKYSGPLTKQLAGKPLKKELDELNCYHNGAVTLNLTKSISTKNKQYCCRYHVEKKVTVGGGFVEVTDSGSKKIPFYKHSIVGNGLKLSKIKYYVGVNTDLPKKTIKSHALAFSTPIPNVKSVSALYSDDNQDPKLIYVDYDGKDGIKGWFERKGKNRHNWYKPENEPEKPPDEIKDSSSDEDFGKIKDLLNDIAEEDGGEEEDKREEEEAENGDDEEEEEEQDEDDYGEVPPTDKSSSKTKNILTKVASGVTPTVGAGGGAYAGWKLYTWFFLDVVVRLI
;
A
#
# COMPACT_ATOMS: atom_id res chain seq x y z
N MET A 1 5.98 -2.80 -40.80
CA MET A 1 6.41 -2.44 -39.45
C MET A 1 7.90 -2.64 -39.43
N SER A 2 8.68 -1.58 -39.20
CA SER A 2 10.12 -1.68 -39.02
C SER A 2 10.41 -2.60 -37.82
N ASP A 3 11.36 -3.52 -37.98
CA ASP A 3 11.89 -4.35 -36.90
C ASP A 3 12.73 -3.48 -35.96
N GLU A 4 12.06 -2.65 -35.16
CA GLU A 4 12.74 -1.84 -34.17
C GLU A 4 13.31 -2.72 -33.06
N LYS A 5 14.63 -2.63 -32.89
CA LYS A 5 15.39 -3.39 -31.89
C LYS A 5 14.97 -2.98 -30.48
N ILE A 6 14.56 -3.97 -29.69
CA ILE A 6 14.34 -3.82 -28.24
C ILE A 6 15.68 -3.51 -27.58
N LYS A 7 15.73 -2.44 -26.78
CA LYS A 7 16.92 -2.04 -26.03
C LYS A 7 16.95 -2.66 -24.63
N ASN A 8 15.81 -2.60 -23.94
CA ASN A 8 15.66 -3.09 -22.57
C ASN A 8 14.30 -3.79 -22.40
N LEU A 9 14.27 -4.82 -21.54
CA LEU A 9 13.05 -5.49 -21.10
C LEU A 9 13.11 -5.67 -19.58
N ALA A 10 12.19 -5.03 -18.86
CA ALA A 10 12.01 -5.27 -17.44
C ALA A 10 10.71 -6.04 -17.18
N VAL A 11 10.74 -6.96 -16.22
CA VAL A 11 9.59 -7.75 -15.78
C VAL A 11 9.52 -7.70 -14.27
N TRP A 12 8.34 -7.36 -13.74
CA TRP A 12 8.09 -7.31 -12.31
C TRP A 12 7.23 -8.47 -11.88
N TYR A 13 7.67 -9.11 -10.80
CA TYR A 13 6.98 -10.21 -10.14
C TYR A 13 6.62 -9.80 -8.73
N TRP A 14 5.62 -10.47 -8.18
CA TRP A 14 5.33 -10.39 -6.77
C TRP A 14 6.33 -11.24 -5.98
N ASP A 15 6.89 -10.71 -4.90
CA ASP A 15 7.86 -11.47 -4.09
C ASP A 15 7.30 -12.78 -3.50
N ASN A 16 5.98 -12.87 -3.29
CA ASN A 16 5.33 -14.11 -2.83
C ASN A 16 4.99 -15.10 -3.95
N ASP A 17 5.29 -14.79 -5.21
CA ASP A 17 5.23 -15.72 -6.32
C ASP A 17 6.63 -16.32 -6.56
N SER A 18 7.01 -17.26 -5.69
CA SER A 18 8.37 -17.84 -5.68
C SER A 18 8.76 -18.49 -7.01
N ASN A 19 7.78 -18.98 -7.77
CA ASN A 19 8.01 -19.60 -9.08
C ASN A 19 8.01 -18.59 -10.24
N ARG A 20 7.66 -17.31 -9.98
CA ARG A 20 7.60 -16.25 -10.99
C ARG A 20 6.72 -16.63 -12.19
N ASN A 21 5.62 -17.31 -11.92
CA ASN A 21 4.68 -17.75 -12.95
C ASN A 21 3.64 -16.67 -13.30
N HIS A 22 3.52 -15.65 -12.46
CA HIS A 22 2.52 -14.61 -12.52
C HIS A 22 3.20 -13.23 -12.55
N PRO A 23 3.82 -12.85 -13.68
CA PRO A 23 4.36 -11.50 -13.80
C PRO A 23 3.22 -10.49 -13.69
N LEU A 24 3.50 -9.35 -13.08
CA LEU A 24 2.53 -8.26 -12.88
C LEU A 24 2.58 -7.28 -14.04
N LEU A 25 3.80 -6.83 -14.36
CA LEU A 25 4.07 -5.73 -15.27
C LEU A 25 5.28 -6.06 -16.13
N ILE A 26 5.27 -5.59 -17.38
CA ILE A 26 6.44 -5.53 -18.25
C ILE A 26 6.65 -4.12 -18.76
N GLU A 27 7.91 -3.77 -18.96
CA GLU A 27 8.37 -2.55 -19.60
C GLU A 27 9.27 -2.94 -20.76
N VAL A 28 8.98 -2.39 -21.93
CA VAL A 28 9.80 -2.58 -23.14
C VAL A 28 10.33 -1.23 -23.58
N GLU A 29 11.64 -1.07 -23.60
CA GLU A 29 12.27 0.13 -24.15
C GLU A 29 12.58 -0.07 -25.63
N LYS A 30 12.07 0.83 -26.47
CA LYS A 30 12.34 0.89 -27.91
C LYS A 30 12.61 2.32 -28.31
N SER A 31 13.70 2.58 -29.03
CA SER A 31 13.91 3.90 -29.65
C SER A 31 13.83 5.11 -28.68
N ARG A 32 14.14 4.91 -27.38
CA ARG A 32 13.99 5.89 -26.26
C ARG A 32 12.56 6.11 -25.77
N GLU A 33 11.64 5.23 -26.13
CA GLU A 33 10.28 5.18 -25.61
C GLU A 33 10.10 3.92 -24.75
N TYR A 34 9.25 4.03 -23.73
CA TYR A 34 8.90 2.97 -22.81
C TYR A 34 7.46 2.53 -23.02
N ILE A 35 7.25 1.23 -23.24
CA ILE A 35 5.94 0.63 -23.42
C ILE A 35 5.64 -0.28 -22.23
N TYR A 36 4.57 0.01 -21.51
CA TYR A 36 4.15 -0.78 -20.36
C TYR A 36 2.96 -1.66 -20.70
N ARG A 37 3.01 -2.91 -20.23
CA ARG A 37 1.87 -3.81 -20.27
C ARG A 37 1.74 -4.56 -18.97
N TYR A 38 0.51 -4.74 -18.50
CA TYR A 38 0.21 -5.53 -17.33
C TYR A 38 -0.42 -6.86 -17.73
N ASN A 39 -0.20 -7.88 -16.89
CA ASN A 39 -0.81 -9.17 -17.07
C ASN A 39 -2.31 -9.08 -16.72
N ASN A 40 -3.21 -9.69 -17.49
CA ASN A 40 -4.64 -9.70 -17.15
C ASN A 40 -4.99 -10.74 -16.07
N GLY A 41 -4.02 -11.58 -15.67
CA GLY A 41 -4.25 -12.71 -14.79
C GLY A 41 -4.88 -13.90 -15.51
N GLY A 42 -5.30 -14.90 -14.74
CA GLY A 42 -5.82 -16.18 -15.27
C GLY A 42 -4.73 -17.23 -15.50
N SER A 43 -5.11 -18.35 -16.12
CA SER A 43 -4.19 -19.47 -16.40
C SER A 43 -3.24 -19.20 -17.57
N ASP A 44 -3.63 -18.32 -18.50
CA ASP A 44 -2.83 -17.93 -19.65
C ASP A 44 -2.36 -16.48 -19.48
N ILE A 45 -1.06 -16.23 -19.67
CA ILE A 45 -0.52 -14.87 -19.61
C ILE A 45 -1.05 -14.06 -20.80
N GLN A 46 -1.83 -13.02 -20.49
CA GLN A 46 -2.36 -12.08 -21.48
C GLN A 46 -1.93 -10.66 -21.10
N TRP A 47 -1.50 -9.88 -22.09
CA TRP A 47 -0.92 -8.56 -21.86
C TRP A 47 -1.81 -7.43 -22.38
N SER A 48 -2.23 -6.54 -21.48
CA SER A 48 -2.97 -5.33 -21.82
C SER A 48 -2.12 -4.08 -21.57
N ARG A 49 -2.44 -2.98 -22.27
CA ARG A 49 -1.81 -1.68 -21.98
C ARG A 49 -2.29 -1.17 -20.63
N LEU A 50 -1.42 -0.48 -19.90
CA LEU A 50 -1.83 0.20 -18.67
C LEU A 50 -2.90 1.26 -18.99
N PRO A 51 -4.05 1.30 -18.28
CA PRO A 51 -5.11 2.26 -18.58
C PRO A 51 -4.67 3.74 -18.48
N LYS A 52 -3.80 4.08 -17.52
CA LYS A 52 -3.24 5.45 -17.36
C LYS A 52 -2.23 5.80 -18.46
N TYR A 53 -1.63 4.80 -19.11
CA TYR A 53 -0.54 4.97 -20.08
C TYR A 53 -0.89 4.25 -21.39
N SER A 54 -1.78 4.87 -22.18
CA SER A 54 -2.34 4.27 -23.40
C SER A 54 -1.36 4.19 -24.58
N GLY A 55 -0.22 4.88 -24.49
CA GLY A 55 0.84 4.93 -25.51
C GLY A 55 2.25 4.82 -24.92
N PRO A 56 3.28 4.86 -25.79
CA PRO A 56 4.68 4.91 -25.36
C PRO A 56 4.96 6.17 -24.53
N LEU A 57 5.80 6.04 -23.52
CA LEU A 57 6.27 7.15 -22.67
C LEU A 57 7.69 7.55 -23.07
N THR A 58 8.01 8.83 -23.02
CA THR A 58 9.38 9.33 -23.22
C THR A 58 10.22 9.27 -21.94
N LYS A 59 9.56 9.20 -20.77
CA LYS A 59 10.18 9.05 -19.45
C LYS A 59 9.83 7.69 -18.87
N GLN A 60 10.81 7.05 -18.21
CA GLN A 60 10.60 5.77 -17.53
C GLN A 60 9.68 5.98 -16.32
N LEU A 61 8.80 5.00 -16.07
CA LEU A 61 8.00 4.94 -14.87
C LEU A 61 8.91 4.48 -13.72
N ALA A 62 9.25 5.40 -12.83
CA ALA A 62 10.10 5.14 -11.67
C ALA A 62 9.38 5.53 -10.37
N GLY A 63 10.06 5.37 -9.23
CA GLY A 63 9.65 5.94 -7.94
C GLY A 63 8.20 5.65 -7.50
N LYS A 64 7.51 6.72 -7.07
CA LYS A 64 6.12 6.64 -6.55
C LYS A 64 5.11 6.14 -7.60
N PRO A 65 5.10 6.62 -8.87
CA PRO A 65 4.20 6.11 -9.90
C PRO A 65 4.30 4.61 -10.16
N LEU A 66 5.53 4.08 -10.32
CA LEU A 66 5.75 2.65 -10.55
C LEU A 66 5.25 1.83 -9.35
N LYS A 67 5.59 2.26 -8.13
CA LYS A 67 5.17 1.58 -6.90
C LYS A 67 3.64 1.59 -6.72
N LYS A 68 2.96 2.68 -7.07
CA LYS A 68 1.49 2.78 -7.06
C LYS A 68 0.89 1.74 -8.00
N GLU A 69 1.42 1.64 -9.22
CA GLU A 69 0.93 0.68 -10.21
C GLU A 69 1.10 -0.78 -9.75
N LEU A 70 2.25 -1.10 -9.16
CA LEU A 70 2.52 -2.43 -8.63
C LEU A 70 1.68 -2.78 -7.39
N ASP A 71 1.45 -1.82 -6.48
CA ASP A 71 0.51 -1.98 -5.36
C ASP A 71 -0.91 -2.30 -5.90
N GLU A 72 -1.34 -1.66 -6.99
CA GLU A 72 -2.64 -1.90 -7.62
C GLU A 72 -2.74 -3.25 -8.35
N LEU A 73 -1.71 -3.64 -9.09
CA LEU A 73 -1.65 -4.94 -9.78
C LEU A 73 -1.57 -6.10 -8.78
N ASN A 74 -0.84 -5.93 -7.67
CA ASN A 74 -0.84 -6.92 -6.59
C ASN A 74 -2.20 -7.06 -5.92
N CYS A 75 -2.92 -5.96 -5.71
CA CYS A 75 -4.30 -6.02 -5.23
C CYS A 75 -5.19 -6.79 -6.23
N TYR A 76 -5.05 -6.52 -7.53
CA TYR A 76 -5.84 -7.15 -8.59
C TYR A 76 -5.59 -8.65 -8.73
N HIS A 77 -4.33 -9.08 -8.86
CA HIS A 77 -3.99 -10.48 -9.13
C HIS A 77 -3.89 -11.33 -7.88
N ASN A 78 -3.37 -10.76 -6.79
CA ASN A 78 -2.95 -11.52 -5.63
C ASN A 78 -3.84 -11.26 -4.39
N GLY A 79 -4.90 -10.45 -4.54
CA GLY A 79 -5.78 -10.07 -3.43
C GLY A 79 -5.05 -9.33 -2.31
N ALA A 80 -3.90 -8.72 -2.62
CA ALA A 80 -2.97 -8.12 -1.68
C ALA A 80 -3.32 -6.63 -1.45
N VAL A 81 -4.32 -6.39 -0.60
CA VAL A 81 -4.92 -5.08 -0.34
C VAL A 81 -4.01 -4.18 0.48
N THR A 82 -3.85 -2.94 0.04
CA THR A 82 -3.22 -1.87 0.83
C THR A 82 -4.29 -0.99 1.47
N LEU A 83 -4.26 -0.84 2.79
CA LEU A 83 -5.14 0.09 3.52
C LEU A 83 -4.53 1.49 3.55
N ASN A 84 -5.36 2.50 3.29
CA ASN A 84 -4.98 3.89 3.34
C ASN A 84 -5.71 4.59 4.50
N LEU A 85 -5.02 4.78 5.60
CA LEU A 85 -5.51 5.41 6.84
C LEU A 85 -5.33 6.94 6.82
N THR A 86 -5.38 7.56 5.66
CA THR A 86 -5.38 9.03 5.61
C THR A 86 -6.76 9.53 6.01
N LYS A 87 -6.85 10.53 6.90
CA LYS A 87 -8.13 11.03 7.41
C LYS A 87 -9.07 11.50 6.29
N SER A 88 -8.54 12.19 5.29
CA SER A 88 -9.31 12.66 4.11
C SER A 88 -9.92 11.50 3.30
N ILE A 89 -9.22 10.37 3.18
CA ILE A 89 -9.72 9.14 2.55
C ILE A 89 -10.76 8.48 3.44
N SER A 90 -10.50 8.42 4.75
CA SER A 90 -11.37 7.77 5.73
C SER A 90 -12.72 8.49 5.90
N THR A 91 -12.74 9.80 5.67
CA THR A 91 -13.94 10.66 5.78
C THR A 91 -14.75 10.74 4.49
N LYS A 92 -14.08 10.87 3.34
CA LYS A 92 -14.75 11.08 2.05
C LYS A 92 -15.20 9.77 1.41
N ASN A 93 -14.38 8.72 1.51
CA ASN A 93 -14.62 7.48 0.77
C ASN A 93 -15.20 6.42 1.69
N LYS A 94 -16.44 6.00 1.41
CA LYS A 94 -17.07 4.87 2.10
C LYS A 94 -16.46 3.52 1.72
N GLN A 95 -15.85 3.43 0.54
CA GLN A 95 -15.26 2.20 0.02
C GLN A 95 -14.11 2.52 -0.94
N TYR A 96 -13.08 1.67 -0.99
CA TYR A 96 -11.98 1.80 -1.96
C TYR A 96 -11.32 0.46 -2.29
N CYS A 97 -10.54 0.45 -3.38
CA CYS A 97 -9.74 -0.68 -3.85
C CYS A 97 -8.72 -0.19 -4.90
N CYS A 98 -8.02 -1.10 -5.57
CA CYS A 98 -7.31 -0.80 -6.82
C CYS A 98 -8.30 -0.48 -7.96
N ARG A 99 -7.81 0.18 -9.01
CA ARG A 99 -8.66 0.61 -10.13
C ARG A 99 -9.20 -0.56 -10.96
N TYR A 100 -8.52 -1.70 -10.93
CA TYR A 100 -8.89 -2.91 -11.69
C TYR A 100 -10.09 -3.67 -11.12
N HIS A 101 -10.47 -3.41 -9.87
CA HIS A 101 -11.64 -4.01 -9.25
C HIS A 101 -12.86 -3.09 -9.38
N VAL A 102 -13.91 -3.62 -10.01
CA VAL A 102 -15.24 -3.00 -10.04
C VAL A 102 -15.82 -2.95 -8.63
N GLU A 103 -15.84 -4.10 -7.96
CA GLU A 103 -16.26 -4.21 -6.56
C GLU A 103 -15.14 -3.76 -5.62
N LYS A 104 -15.43 -2.80 -4.75
CA LYS A 104 -14.46 -2.33 -3.77
C LYS A 104 -14.23 -3.38 -2.68
N LYS A 105 -12.96 -3.59 -2.33
CA LYS A 105 -12.51 -4.62 -1.38
C LYS A 105 -12.24 -4.07 0.02
N VAL A 106 -12.36 -2.76 0.21
CA VAL A 106 -12.31 -2.10 1.51
C VAL A 106 -13.55 -1.26 1.69
N THR A 107 -14.19 -1.38 2.85
CA THR A 107 -15.26 -0.49 3.30
C THR A 107 -14.78 0.31 4.51
N VAL A 108 -15.26 1.54 4.65
CA VAL A 108 -14.89 2.46 5.73
C VAL A 108 -16.14 2.81 6.52
N GLY A 109 -16.13 2.47 7.81
CA GLY A 109 -17.14 2.91 8.78
C GLY A 109 -16.53 3.94 9.73
N GLY A 110 -17.22 5.05 9.96
CA GLY A 110 -16.84 6.04 10.97
C GLY A 110 -17.58 5.80 12.29
N GLY A 111 -16.94 6.15 13.40
CA GLY A 111 -17.52 6.11 14.73
C GLY A 111 -16.81 7.06 15.69
N PHE A 112 -17.27 7.08 16.93
CA PHE A 112 -16.67 7.85 18.00
C PHE A 112 -16.47 6.97 19.23
N VAL A 113 -15.36 7.18 19.90
CA VAL A 113 -15.19 6.76 21.30
C VAL A 113 -15.61 7.96 22.14
N GLU A 114 -16.68 7.82 22.94
CA GLU A 114 -17.26 8.90 23.73
C GLU A 114 -17.60 8.48 25.17
N VAL A 115 -17.68 9.47 26.07
CA VAL A 115 -18.20 9.34 27.43
C VAL A 115 -19.35 10.34 27.62
N THR A 116 -20.45 9.89 28.23
CA THR A 116 -21.75 10.57 28.33
C THR A 116 -21.70 11.81 29.20
N ASP A 117 -20.59 12.02 29.90
CA ASP A 117 -20.41 13.16 30.77
C ASP A 117 -20.39 14.43 29.92
N SER A 118 -21.32 15.33 30.21
CA SER A 118 -21.55 16.59 29.49
C SER A 118 -20.27 17.42 29.43
N GLY A 119 -19.55 17.34 28.31
CA GLY A 119 -18.31 18.09 28.07
C GLY A 119 -17.12 17.25 27.62
N SER A 120 -17.20 15.92 27.63
CA SER A 120 -16.11 15.07 27.13
C SER A 120 -15.95 15.22 25.60
N LYS A 121 -14.69 15.38 25.16
CA LYS A 121 -14.34 15.36 23.73
C LYS A 121 -14.58 13.96 23.17
N LYS A 122 -15.22 13.89 22.00
CA LYS A 122 -15.41 12.64 21.24
C LYS A 122 -14.16 12.36 20.44
N ILE A 123 -13.65 11.15 20.48
CA ILE A 123 -12.46 10.75 19.71
C ILE A 123 -12.95 10.05 18.43
N PRO A 124 -12.79 10.67 17.24
CA PRO A 124 -13.23 10.04 16.00
C PRO A 124 -12.33 8.85 15.65
N PHE A 125 -12.94 7.77 15.20
CA PHE A 125 -12.23 6.64 14.61
C PHE A 125 -12.85 6.23 13.28
N TYR A 126 -12.03 5.61 12.43
CA TYR A 126 -12.46 5.08 11.14
C TYR A 126 -11.98 3.64 10.98
N LYS A 127 -12.93 2.72 10.80
CA LYS A 127 -12.72 1.28 10.65
C LYS A 127 -12.68 0.92 9.17
N HIS A 128 -11.51 0.51 8.70
CA HIS A 128 -11.27 0.03 7.33
C HIS A 128 -11.40 -1.49 7.30
N SER A 129 -12.54 -2.00 6.84
CA SER A 129 -12.85 -3.43 6.80
C SER A 129 -12.53 -4.02 5.43
N ILE A 130 -11.79 -5.14 5.41
CA ILE A 130 -11.48 -5.88 4.18
C ILE A 130 -12.65 -6.81 3.87
N VAL A 131 -13.26 -6.64 2.71
CA VAL A 131 -14.44 -7.41 2.28
C VAL A 131 -14.12 -8.31 1.10
N GLY A 132 -14.34 -9.61 1.29
CA GLY A 132 -14.11 -10.64 0.28
C GLY A 132 -13.26 -11.80 0.81
N ASN A 133 -13.44 -12.97 0.20
CA ASN A 133 -12.73 -14.18 0.59
C ASN A 133 -11.31 -14.20 0.01
N GLY A 134 -10.35 -14.73 0.78
CA GLY A 134 -8.97 -14.95 0.32
C GLY A 134 -8.12 -13.69 0.17
N LEU A 135 -8.61 -12.54 0.62
CA LEU A 135 -7.86 -11.29 0.62
C LEU A 135 -6.79 -11.26 1.72
N LYS A 136 -5.73 -10.51 1.47
CA LYS A 136 -4.57 -10.37 2.35
C LYS A 136 -4.24 -8.90 2.52
N LEU A 137 -3.90 -8.49 3.74
CA LEU A 137 -3.37 -7.16 4.01
C LEU A 137 -1.89 -7.12 3.64
N SER A 138 -1.55 -6.38 2.58
CA SER A 138 -0.17 -6.23 2.11
C SER A 138 0.56 -5.07 2.75
N LYS A 139 -0.15 -3.99 3.08
CA LYS A 139 0.44 -2.75 3.57
C LYS A 139 -0.59 -1.88 4.24
N ILE A 140 -0.17 -1.13 5.25
CA ILE A 140 -0.93 0.00 5.80
C ILE A 140 -0.13 1.28 5.55
N LYS A 141 -0.77 2.29 4.98
CA LYS A 141 -0.16 3.59 4.68
C LYS A 141 -1.05 4.74 5.11
N TYR A 142 -0.45 5.91 5.28
CA TYR A 142 -1.14 7.18 5.40
C TYR A 142 -0.26 8.32 4.86
N TYR A 143 -0.85 9.46 4.54
CA TYR A 143 -0.14 10.67 4.14
C TYR A 143 -0.09 11.63 5.32
N VAL A 144 1.05 12.28 5.52
CA VAL A 144 1.20 13.30 6.57
C VAL A 144 0.53 14.58 6.10
N GLY A 145 -0.33 15.16 6.94
CA GLY A 145 -1.04 16.39 6.61
C GLY A 145 -2.19 16.18 5.60
N VAL A 146 -2.65 17.29 5.00
CA VAL A 146 -3.82 17.27 4.10
C VAL A 146 -3.47 16.95 2.65
N ASN A 147 -2.22 17.20 2.23
CA ASN A 147 -1.82 17.04 0.84
C ASN A 147 -1.27 15.61 0.59
N THR A 148 -1.80 14.93 -0.43
CA THR A 148 -1.34 13.61 -0.87
C THR A 148 0.00 13.61 -1.60
N ASP A 149 0.51 14.80 -1.96
CA ASP A 149 1.83 14.97 -2.57
C ASP A 149 2.96 14.83 -1.53
N LEU A 150 2.61 15.04 -0.26
CA LEU A 150 3.51 14.90 0.89
C LEU A 150 4.00 13.45 1.05
N PRO A 151 5.15 13.26 1.73
CA PRO A 151 5.77 11.95 1.86
C PRO A 151 4.79 10.92 2.47
N LYS A 152 4.42 9.94 1.64
CA LYS A 152 3.67 8.74 2.04
C LYS A 152 4.41 8.02 3.16
N LYS A 153 3.75 7.87 4.30
CA LYS A 153 4.26 7.08 5.42
C LYS A 153 3.67 5.67 5.33
N THR A 154 4.55 4.66 5.36
CA THR A 154 4.15 3.25 5.52
C THR A 154 4.33 2.90 6.99
N ILE A 155 3.29 2.31 7.58
CA ILE A 155 3.34 1.80 8.95
C ILE A 155 4.27 0.59 8.97
N LYS A 156 5.32 0.67 9.79
CA LYS A 156 6.27 -0.39 10.09
C LYS A 156 6.09 -0.76 11.55
N SER A 157 5.84 -2.03 11.82
CA SER A 157 5.89 -2.57 13.17
C SER A 157 6.58 -3.92 13.11
N HIS A 158 7.38 -4.24 14.12
CA HIS A 158 7.93 -5.59 14.26
C HIS A 158 6.82 -6.64 14.38
N ALA A 159 5.69 -6.27 15.00
CA ALA A 159 4.51 -7.13 15.10
C ALA A 159 3.69 -7.18 13.79
N LEU A 160 3.67 -6.09 13.03
CA LEU A 160 3.06 -6.01 11.70
C LEU A 160 4.11 -6.16 10.60
N ALA A 161 4.98 -7.16 10.71
CA ALA A 161 6.03 -7.38 9.72
C ALA A 161 5.41 -7.78 8.37
N PHE A 162 5.09 -6.79 7.53
CA PHE A 162 4.55 -6.93 6.17
C PHE A 162 5.54 -7.56 5.16
N SER A 163 6.58 -8.25 5.65
CA SER A 163 7.46 -9.08 4.83
C SER A 163 6.68 -10.12 4.02
N THR A 164 5.52 -10.54 4.54
CA THR A 164 4.52 -11.30 3.79
C THR A 164 3.13 -10.69 4.01
N PRO A 165 2.26 -10.62 2.98
CA PRO A 165 0.88 -10.22 3.13
C PRO A 165 0.19 -11.05 4.21
N ILE A 166 -0.48 -10.37 5.13
CA ILE A 166 -1.13 -10.99 6.28
C ILE A 166 -2.51 -11.48 5.83
N PRO A 167 -2.77 -12.80 5.78
CA PRO A 167 -4.10 -13.30 5.42
C PRO A 167 -5.11 -12.96 6.50
N ASN A 168 -6.41 -13.03 6.22
CA ASN A 168 -7.48 -13.02 7.24
C ASN A 168 -7.52 -11.81 8.20
N VAL A 169 -6.93 -10.66 7.82
CA VAL A 169 -7.17 -9.41 8.54
C VAL A 169 -8.59 -8.94 8.25
N LYS A 170 -9.40 -8.76 9.29
CA LYS A 170 -10.79 -8.33 9.16
C LYS A 170 -10.89 -6.83 8.94
N SER A 171 -10.22 -6.07 9.80
CA SER A 171 -10.26 -4.61 9.73
C SER A 171 -9.07 -3.96 10.42
N VAL A 172 -8.83 -2.69 10.07
CA VAL A 172 -7.94 -1.80 10.81
C VAL A 172 -8.71 -0.53 11.14
N SER A 173 -8.83 -0.22 12.42
CA SER A 173 -9.40 1.02 12.90
C SER A 173 -8.29 2.03 13.18
N ALA A 174 -8.50 3.28 12.79
CA ALA A 174 -7.56 4.37 13.04
C ALA A 174 -8.24 5.49 13.83
N LEU A 175 -7.59 5.94 14.90
CA LEU A 175 -8.02 7.06 15.74
C LEU A 175 -7.16 8.27 15.42
N TYR A 176 -7.79 9.44 15.44
CA TYR A 176 -7.17 10.72 15.10
C TYR A 176 -7.41 11.70 16.24
N SER A 177 -6.45 12.60 16.48
CA SER A 177 -6.73 13.80 17.27
C SER A 177 -7.50 14.81 16.41
N ASP A 178 -8.29 15.67 17.07
CA ASP A 178 -9.31 16.52 16.44
C ASP A 178 -8.80 17.26 15.19
N ASP A 179 -7.65 17.93 15.32
CA ASP A 179 -7.08 18.76 14.25
C ASP A 179 -6.05 18.02 13.38
N ASN A 180 -5.65 16.80 13.75
CA ASN A 180 -4.57 16.10 13.06
C ASN A 180 -5.12 15.22 11.92
N GLN A 181 -4.36 15.17 10.82
CA GLN A 181 -4.64 14.29 9.68
C GLN A 181 -3.99 12.92 9.85
N ASP A 182 -2.99 12.84 10.71
CA ASP A 182 -2.21 11.63 10.96
C ASP A 182 -2.93 10.74 11.98
N PRO A 183 -3.04 9.42 11.73
CA PRO A 183 -3.52 8.49 12.75
C PRO A 183 -2.54 8.44 13.92
N LYS A 184 -3.08 8.40 15.15
CA LYS A 184 -2.30 8.35 16.40
C LYS A 184 -2.27 6.95 16.98
N LEU A 185 -3.42 6.30 16.98
CA LEU A 185 -3.60 4.93 17.41
C LEU A 185 -4.26 4.14 16.29
N ILE A 186 -3.89 2.88 16.16
CA ILE A 186 -4.60 1.93 15.33
C ILE A 186 -4.95 0.68 16.14
N TYR A 187 -6.05 0.05 15.76
CA TYR A 187 -6.41 -1.28 16.23
C TYR A 187 -6.50 -2.21 15.04
N VAL A 188 -5.80 -3.35 15.09
CA VAL A 188 -5.81 -4.37 14.04
C VAL A 188 -6.68 -5.52 14.50
N ASP A 189 -7.80 -5.75 13.79
CA ASP A 189 -8.67 -6.90 14.02
C ASP A 189 -8.27 -8.06 13.12
N TYR A 190 -7.74 -9.12 13.73
CA TYR A 190 -7.14 -10.25 13.05
C TYR A 190 -7.43 -11.55 13.77
N ASP A 191 -7.86 -12.58 13.03
CA ASP A 191 -8.25 -13.89 13.56
C ASP A 191 -7.14 -14.94 13.54
N GLY A 192 -5.94 -14.59 13.10
CA GLY A 192 -4.84 -15.55 13.02
C GLY A 192 -3.98 -15.61 14.29
N LYS A 193 -2.67 -15.78 14.10
CA LYS A 193 -1.72 -15.96 15.22
C LYS A 193 -1.68 -14.75 16.15
N ASP A 194 -1.42 -15.04 17.43
CA ASP A 194 -1.20 -14.04 18.48
C ASP A 194 -0.10 -13.04 18.09
N GLY A 195 -0.28 -11.78 18.52
CA GLY A 195 0.70 -10.72 18.33
C GLY A 195 0.39 -9.70 17.22
N ILE A 196 -0.39 -10.06 16.21
CA ILE A 196 -0.85 -9.12 15.17
C ILE A 196 -2.12 -8.39 15.60
N LYS A 197 -3.03 -9.09 16.28
CA LYS A 197 -4.25 -8.48 16.84
C LYS A 197 -3.89 -7.55 18.00
N GLY A 198 -4.59 -6.42 18.07
CA GLY A 198 -4.52 -5.49 19.20
C GLY A 198 -4.23 -4.06 18.80
N TRP A 199 -3.85 -3.27 19.80
CA TRP A 199 -3.57 -1.85 19.65
C TRP A 199 -2.13 -1.62 19.25
N PHE A 200 -1.92 -0.59 18.43
CA PHE A 200 -0.60 -0.07 18.11
C PHE A 200 -0.62 1.44 18.17
N GLU A 201 0.45 1.98 18.75
CA GLU A 201 0.71 3.39 18.84
C GLU A 201 1.98 3.75 18.09
N ARG A 202 2.01 4.98 17.59
CA ARG A 202 3.19 5.57 16.97
C ARG A 202 4.07 6.12 18.09
N LYS A 203 5.35 5.74 18.14
CA LYS A 203 6.32 6.31 19.09
C LYS A 203 7.43 7.09 18.41
N GLY A 204 7.77 8.23 19.02
CA GLY A 204 8.92 9.06 18.66
C GLY A 204 8.80 9.79 17.33
N LYS A 205 9.86 10.56 17.02
CA LYS A 205 9.98 11.40 15.81
C LYS A 205 9.74 10.63 14.51
N ASN A 206 10.13 9.34 14.51
CA ASN A 206 9.99 8.43 13.39
C ASN A 206 8.54 7.96 13.24
N ARG A 207 7.75 8.76 12.52
CA ARG A 207 6.33 8.52 12.21
C ARG A 207 6.01 7.20 11.50
N HIS A 208 7.02 6.39 11.21
CA HIS A 208 6.90 5.09 10.57
C HIS A 208 6.81 3.92 11.54
N ASN A 209 7.30 4.05 12.77
CA ASN A 209 7.43 2.91 13.68
C ASN A 209 6.26 2.85 14.67
N TRP A 210 5.62 1.69 14.70
CA TRP A 210 4.43 1.43 15.50
C TRP A 210 4.66 0.27 16.46
N TYR A 211 4.27 0.46 17.72
CA TYR A 211 4.53 -0.46 18.82
C TYR A 211 3.25 -0.79 19.55
N LYS A 212 3.22 -1.94 20.22
CA LYS A 212 2.13 -2.23 21.16
C LYS A 212 2.30 -1.33 22.40
N PRO A 213 1.24 -0.64 22.83
CA PRO A 213 1.30 0.13 24.07
C PRO A 213 1.42 -0.81 25.28
N GLU A 214 2.07 -0.34 26.35
CA GLU A 214 2.22 -1.12 27.59
C GLU A 214 0.87 -1.28 28.31
N ASN A 215 0.05 -0.21 28.29
CA ASN A 215 -1.29 -0.19 28.88
C ASN A 215 -2.35 -0.21 27.77
N GLU A 216 -2.38 -1.27 26.96
CA GLU A 216 -3.34 -1.38 25.86
C GLU A 216 -4.79 -1.55 26.36
N PRO A 217 -5.78 -0.91 25.71
CA PRO A 217 -7.19 -1.21 25.95
C PRO A 217 -7.53 -2.66 25.58
N GLU A 218 -8.44 -3.30 26.31
CA GLU A 218 -8.83 -4.68 26.05
C GLU A 218 -9.78 -4.80 24.85
N LYS A 219 -10.65 -3.81 24.67
CA LYS A 219 -11.68 -3.79 23.62
C LYS A 219 -11.21 -3.05 22.36
N PRO A 220 -11.76 -3.42 21.18
CA PRO A 220 -11.62 -2.60 19.98
C PRO A 220 -12.39 -1.27 20.11
N PRO A 221 -12.06 -0.24 19.29
CA PRO A 221 -12.66 1.09 19.39
C PRO A 221 -14.18 1.12 19.32
N ASP A 222 -14.80 0.23 18.53
CA ASP A 222 -16.25 0.16 18.32
C ASP A 222 -17.01 -0.59 19.43
N GLU A 223 -16.29 -1.23 20.35
CA GLU A 223 -16.87 -1.91 21.52
C GLU A 223 -16.65 -1.13 22.82
N ILE A 224 -15.81 -0.10 22.81
CA ILE A 224 -15.62 0.79 23.96
C ILE A 224 -16.87 1.65 24.08
N LYS A 225 -17.65 1.35 25.11
CA LYS A 225 -18.98 1.95 25.29
C LYS A 225 -18.89 3.21 26.11
N ASP A 226 -19.94 3.99 25.88
CA ASP A 226 -20.26 5.24 26.52
C ASP A 226 -20.57 5.07 28.02
N SER A 227 -19.54 4.85 28.83
CA SER A 227 -19.66 4.93 30.28
C SER A 227 -18.39 5.54 30.86
N SER A 228 -18.56 6.51 31.76
CA SER A 228 -17.47 7.18 32.49
C SER A 228 -16.66 6.23 33.38
N SER A 229 -17.08 4.96 33.50
CA SER A 229 -16.39 3.88 34.18
C SER A 229 -15.65 2.90 33.25
N ASP A 230 -15.64 3.10 31.93
CA ASP A 230 -14.90 2.19 31.04
C ASP A 230 -13.40 2.47 31.16
N GLU A 231 -12.69 1.54 31.80
CA GLU A 231 -11.23 1.58 31.99
C GLU A 231 -10.49 1.73 30.65
N ASP A 232 -11.01 1.14 29.58
CA ASP A 232 -10.43 1.22 28.23
C ASP A 232 -10.46 2.64 27.67
N PHE A 233 -11.47 3.44 28.04
CA PHE A 233 -11.52 4.84 27.62
C PHE A 233 -10.45 5.67 28.31
N GLY A 234 -10.21 5.41 29.60
CA GLY A 234 -9.09 6.00 30.35
C GLY A 234 -7.76 5.69 29.67
N LYS A 235 -7.51 4.41 29.35
CA LYS A 235 -6.32 3.98 28.62
C LYS A 235 -6.15 4.69 27.28
N ILE A 236 -7.20 4.81 26.47
CA ILE A 236 -7.11 5.54 25.19
C ILE A 236 -6.72 7.00 25.41
N LYS A 237 -7.32 7.67 26.40
CA LYS A 237 -6.99 9.07 26.71
C LYS A 237 -5.54 9.23 27.11
N ASP A 238 -5.05 8.35 27.99
CA ASP A 238 -3.67 8.38 28.45
C ASP A 238 -2.71 8.19 27.27
N LEU A 239 -2.94 7.19 26.42
CA LEU A 239 -2.13 6.95 25.21
C LEU A 239 -2.14 8.14 24.24
N LEU A 240 -3.30 8.79 24.03
CA LEU A 240 -3.38 9.96 23.16
C LEU A 240 -2.68 11.19 23.76
N ASN A 241 -2.71 11.34 25.08
CA ASN A 241 -2.00 12.41 25.78
C ASN A 241 -0.48 12.20 25.69
N ASP A 242 0.00 10.98 25.93
CA ASP A 242 1.42 10.62 25.81
C ASP A 242 1.95 10.96 24.40
N ILE A 243 1.20 10.60 23.35
CA ILE A 243 1.56 10.95 21.97
C ILE A 243 1.53 12.47 21.72
N ALA A 244 0.62 13.20 22.36
CA ALA A 244 0.52 14.65 22.20
C ALA A 244 1.68 15.38 22.89
N GLU A 245 2.14 14.89 24.04
CA GLU A 245 3.32 15.42 24.75
C GLU A 245 4.60 15.19 23.92
N GLU A 246 4.73 14.03 23.27
CA GLU A 246 5.84 13.74 22.35
C GLU A 246 5.84 14.68 21.13
N ASP A 247 4.68 14.94 20.52
CA ASP A 247 4.56 15.83 19.36
C ASP A 247 4.75 17.32 19.72
N GLY A 248 4.38 17.73 20.94
CA GLY A 248 4.36 19.13 21.39
C GLY A 248 5.73 19.70 21.79
N GLY A 249 6.72 18.85 22.06
CA GLY A 249 8.09 19.28 22.37
C GLY A 249 8.91 19.77 21.17
N GLU A 250 8.35 19.78 19.96
CA GLU A 250 9.09 19.98 18.70
C GLU A 250 9.09 21.42 18.14
N GLU A 251 8.68 22.45 18.91
CA GLU A 251 8.68 23.83 18.38
C GLU A 251 10.06 24.51 18.31
N GLU A 252 11.15 23.95 18.86
CA GLU A 252 12.43 24.67 18.94
C GLU A 252 13.56 24.24 17.98
N ASP A 253 13.44 23.14 17.22
CA ASP A 253 14.62 22.58 16.51
C ASP A 253 14.46 22.37 14.99
N LYS A 254 13.57 23.15 14.35
CA LYS A 254 13.35 23.09 12.88
C LYS A 254 14.44 23.77 12.04
N ARG A 255 15.63 24.04 12.60
CA ARG A 255 16.68 24.79 11.88
C ARG A 255 17.84 23.95 11.36
N GLU A 256 17.95 22.66 11.73
CA GLU A 256 19.12 21.85 11.37
C GLU A 256 18.81 20.61 10.50
N GLU A 257 17.55 20.17 10.38
CA GLU A 257 17.23 18.95 9.59
C GLU A 257 17.01 19.18 8.07
N GLU A 258 16.86 20.42 7.59
CA GLU A 258 16.79 20.70 6.13
C GLU A 258 18.17 20.62 5.43
N GLU A 259 19.28 20.55 6.17
CA GLU A 259 20.63 20.48 5.58
C GLU A 259 21.20 19.04 5.45
N ALA A 260 20.53 18.03 6.04
CA ALA A 260 21.07 16.65 6.08
C ALA A 260 20.46 15.67 5.06
N GLU A 261 19.33 15.98 4.43
CA GLU A 261 18.72 15.14 3.38
C GLU A 261 19.08 15.56 1.94
N ASN A 262 19.89 16.61 1.74
CA ASN A 262 20.37 17.03 0.41
C ASN A 262 21.65 16.32 -0.08
N GLY A 263 21.97 15.14 0.46
CA GLY A 263 23.09 14.31 0.02
C GLY A 263 22.61 13.09 -0.77
N ASP A 264 22.66 13.20 -2.10
CA ASP A 264 22.47 12.12 -3.10
C ASP A 264 21.04 11.73 -3.51
N ASP A 265 20.10 12.67 -3.60
CA ASP A 265 18.90 12.50 -4.42
C ASP A 265 18.97 13.41 -5.67
N GLU A 266 19.01 12.76 -6.83
CA GLU A 266 18.89 13.37 -8.16
C GLU A 266 17.68 14.31 -8.23
N GLU A 267 17.85 15.46 -8.87
CA GLU A 267 16.82 16.45 -9.16
C GLU A 267 15.60 15.80 -9.86
N GLU A 268 14.61 15.35 -9.09
CA GLU A 268 13.28 15.05 -9.61
C GLU A 268 12.52 16.38 -9.73
N GLU A 269 12.45 16.91 -10.95
CA GLU A 269 11.52 17.98 -11.33
C GLU A 269 10.09 17.59 -10.91
N GLU A 270 9.48 18.41 -10.07
CA GLU A 270 8.10 18.28 -9.60
C GLU A 270 7.12 18.47 -10.77
N GLU A 271 6.58 17.37 -11.30
CA GLU A 271 5.39 17.41 -12.15
C GLU A 271 4.13 17.42 -11.27
N GLN A 272 3.38 18.52 -11.34
CA GLN A 272 2.02 18.65 -10.82
C GLN A 272 1.09 17.74 -11.64
N ASP A 273 0.79 16.54 -11.13
CA ASP A 273 -0.31 15.70 -11.62
C ASP A 273 -1.62 16.16 -10.94
N GLU A 274 -2.41 17.00 -11.63
CA GLU A 274 -3.81 17.23 -11.26
C GLU A 274 -4.64 15.94 -11.50
N ASP A 275 -4.77 15.10 -10.47
CA ASP A 275 -5.71 13.98 -10.47
C ASP A 275 -7.16 14.52 -10.32
N ASP A 276 -7.75 15.02 -11.41
CA ASP A 276 -9.20 15.26 -11.54
C ASP A 276 -9.93 13.91 -11.60
N TYR A 277 -10.61 13.55 -10.51
CA TYR A 277 -11.48 12.38 -10.46
C TYR A 277 -12.79 12.68 -11.21
N GLY A 278 -12.72 12.65 -12.54
CA GLY A 278 -13.91 12.61 -13.39
C GLY A 278 -14.66 11.29 -13.23
N GLU A 279 -15.94 11.36 -12.85
CA GLU A 279 -16.88 10.24 -12.89
C GLU A 279 -16.92 9.66 -14.32
N VAL A 280 -16.58 8.37 -14.46
CA VAL A 280 -16.71 7.65 -15.73
C VAL A 280 -18.19 7.30 -15.94
N PRO A 281 -18.86 7.76 -17.02
CA PRO A 281 -20.23 7.35 -17.30
C PRO A 281 -20.28 5.87 -17.75
N PRO A 282 -21.39 5.16 -17.51
CA PRO A 282 -21.55 3.78 -17.93
C PRO A 282 -21.50 3.68 -19.46
N THR A 283 -20.55 2.90 -19.99
CA THR A 283 -20.40 2.68 -21.43
C THR A 283 -21.28 1.51 -21.86
N ASP A 284 -22.19 1.80 -22.80
CA ASP A 284 -23.03 0.82 -23.49
C ASP A 284 -22.19 -0.15 -24.33
N LYS A 285 -22.62 -1.42 -24.32
CA LYS A 285 -22.02 -2.52 -25.06
C LYS A 285 -22.22 -2.33 -26.56
N SER A 286 -21.20 -1.85 -27.26
CA SER A 286 -21.08 -1.96 -28.71
C SER A 286 -19.99 -2.98 -29.07
N SER A 287 -20.42 -4.11 -29.62
CA SER A 287 -19.58 -5.19 -30.12
C SER A 287 -18.81 -4.73 -31.37
N SER A 288 -17.52 -4.42 -31.22
CA SER A 288 -16.58 -4.31 -32.33
C SER A 288 -15.57 -5.46 -32.25
N LYS A 289 -15.58 -6.33 -33.27
CA LYS A 289 -14.61 -7.42 -33.44
C LYS A 289 -13.25 -6.83 -33.84
N THR A 290 -12.37 -6.62 -32.86
CA THR A 290 -10.96 -6.34 -33.11
C THR A 290 -10.17 -7.65 -33.10
N LYS A 291 -9.54 -8.00 -34.22
CA LYS A 291 -8.66 -9.18 -34.34
C LYS A 291 -7.34 -8.89 -33.61
N ASN A 292 -7.17 -9.48 -32.43
CA ASN A 292 -5.89 -9.49 -31.72
C ASN A 292 -4.96 -10.54 -32.35
N ILE A 293 -3.79 -10.11 -32.81
CA ILE A 293 -2.70 -10.99 -33.25
C ILE A 293 -2.02 -11.53 -31.98
N LEU A 294 -2.29 -12.80 -31.68
CA LEU A 294 -1.77 -13.54 -30.54
C LEU A 294 -0.34 -14.01 -30.85
N THR A 295 0.66 -13.46 -30.16
CA THR A 295 2.03 -14.00 -30.21
C THR A 295 2.23 -14.89 -28.99
N LYS A 296 2.18 -16.22 -29.20
CA LYS A 296 2.52 -17.21 -28.17
C LYS A 296 4.03 -17.19 -27.96
N VAL A 297 4.48 -16.91 -26.75
CA VAL A 297 5.86 -17.16 -26.32
C VAL A 297 5.81 -18.44 -25.48
N ALA A 298 6.36 -19.54 -26.01
CA ALA A 298 6.48 -20.80 -25.29
C ALA A 298 7.82 -20.83 -24.54
N SER A 299 7.78 -20.94 -23.22
CA SER A 299 8.95 -21.20 -22.39
C SER A 299 8.87 -22.64 -21.87
N GLY A 300 9.77 -23.50 -22.35
CA GLY A 300 9.98 -24.85 -21.81
C GLY A 300 11.37 -24.92 -21.20
N VAL A 301 11.47 -25.18 -19.90
CA VAL A 301 12.72 -25.59 -19.25
C VAL A 301 12.40 -26.57 -18.12
N THR A 302 13.04 -27.73 -18.16
CA THR A 302 13.00 -28.77 -17.11
C THR A 302 14.07 -28.50 -16.03
N PRO A 303 13.81 -28.72 -14.73
CA PRO A 303 14.81 -28.50 -13.70
C PRO A 303 15.69 -29.75 -13.48
N THR A 304 16.99 -29.53 -13.36
CA THR A 304 17.97 -30.50 -12.82
C THR A 304 18.27 -30.13 -11.36
N VAL A 305 18.20 -31.12 -10.47
CA VAL A 305 18.34 -30.97 -9.01
C VAL A 305 19.83 -31.03 -8.62
N GLY A 306 20.28 -30.10 -7.78
CA GLY A 306 21.57 -30.16 -7.09
C GLY A 306 21.45 -29.61 -5.68
N ALA A 307 21.74 -30.45 -4.69
CA ALA A 307 21.67 -30.14 -3.27
C ALA A 307 22.99 -29.53 -2.75
N GLY A 308 22.90 -28.56 -1.84
CA GLY A 308 24.04 -28.04 -1.08
C GLY A 308 23.62 -26.90 -0.16
N GLY A 309 23.60 -27.14 1.15
CA GLY A 309 23.20 -26.19 2.18
C GLY A 309 24.26 -25.15 2.53
N GLY A 310 23.82 -24.11 3.24
CA GLY A 310 24.67 -23.07 3.83
C GLY A 310 23.89 -21.78 4.04
N ALA A 311 23.59 -21.46 5.30
CA ALA A 311 22.86 -20.27 5.72
C ALA A 311 23.74 -19.02 5.65
N TYR A 312 23.26 -17.95 5.01
CA TYR A 312 23.54 -16.55 5.34
C TYR A 312 22.39 -15.67 4.82
N ALA A 313 21.86 -14.82 5.71
CA ALA A 313 20.92 -13.76 5.39
C ALA A 313 21.67 -12.62 4.70
N GLY A 314 21.24 -12.25 3.50
CA GLY A 314 21.84 -11.19 2.69
C GLY A 314 21.25 -11.19 1.30
N TRP A 315 20.65 -10.06 0.93
CA TRP A 315 20.00 -9.73 -0.34
C TRP A 315 20.70 -10.37 -1.56
N LYS A 316 19.97 -11.18 -2.34
CA LYS A 316 20.45 -11.71 -3.64
C LYS A 316 19.74 -11.03 -4.80
N LEU A 317 20.44 -10.10 -5.46
CA LEU A 317 20.19 -9.75 -6.84
C LEU A 317 20.66 -10.92 -7.72
N TYR A 318 19.75 -11.51 -8.50
CA TYR A 318 20.08 -12.48 -9.54
C TYR A 318 19.98 -11.80 -10.91
N THR A 319 21.12 -11.63 -11.57
CA THR A 319 21.21 -11.32 -13.00
C THR A 319 21.66 -12.58 -13.74
N TRP A 320 20.86 -13.04 -14.70
CA TRP A 320 21.28 -14.05 -15.68
C TRP A 320 21.04 -13.50 -17.09
N PHE A 321 22.10 -13.50 -17.88
CA PHE A 321 22.16 -12.99 -19.25
C PHE A 321 21.36 -13.88 -20.21
N PHE A 322 20.47 -13.25 -20.98
CA PHE A 322 20.40 -13.32 -22.45
C PHE A 322 19.51 -12.14 -22.89
N LEU A 323 20.11 -11.10 -23.50
CA LEU A 323 19.50 -9.78 -23.79
C LEU A 323 18.99 -9.04 -22.54
N ASP A 324 19.88 -8.49 -21.69
CA ASP A 324 19.63 -7.61 -20.53
C ASP A 324 18.17 -7.55 -20.01
N VAL A 325 17.62 -8.70 -19.63
CA VAL A 325 16.33 -8.75 -18.95
C VAL A 325 16.62 -8.49 -17.48
N VAL A 326 16.43 -7.26 -17.04
CA VAL A 326 16.55 -6.91 -15.62
C VAL A 326 15.31 -7.43 -14.90
N VAL A 327 15.44 -8.59 -14.25
CA VAL A 327 14.38 -9.09 -13.36
C VAL A 327 14.44 -8.31 -12.06
N ARG A 328 13.44 -7.46 -11.80
CA ARG A 328 13.31 -6.71 -10.55
C ARG A 328 12.29 -7.40 -9.66
N LEU A 329 12.74 -7.83 -8.48
CA LEU A 329 11.86 -8.31 -7.40
C LEU A 329 11.38 -7.10 -6.60
N ILE A 330 10.08 -7.06 -6.28
CA ILE A 330 9.44 -5.98 -5.51
C ILE A 330 8.53 -6.53 -4.43
#